data_AF-A0A131YFL3-F1
#
_entry.id   AF-A0A131YFL3-F1
#
_cell.length_a   1.000
_cell.length_b   1.000
_cell.length_c   1.000
_cell.angle_alpha   90.00
_cell.angle_beta   90.00
_cell.angle_gamma   90.00
#
_symmetry.space_group_name_H-M   'P 1'
#
loop_
_entity.id
_entity.type
_entity.pdbx_description
1 polymer ?
#
loop_
_entity_poly.entity_id
_entity_poly.type
_entity_poly.pdbx_seq_one_letter_code
_entity_poly.pdbx_strand_id
1 'polypeptide(L)'
;MGGRRMRPNGLLVSQCLIYLVPTFAAALSMCNNPAPAESGKKISVQVSISRPESRSASTICRIPFLHGKFTMKPVGCCLFCREMNRTLQDETPCYAIPPHEALQMKLRAPRSCPLGLCENGVCKPTGKYEICESIATIKKM
;
A
#
# COMPACT_ATOMS: atom_id res chain seq x y z
N MET A 1 26.31 49.26 39.91
CA MET A 1 25.75 49.11 41.28
C MET A 1 24.25 48.89 41.14
N GLY A 2 23.55 47.91 41.70
CA GLY A 2 23.84 46.60 42.33
C GLY A 2 22.69 45.67 41.89
N GLY A 3 22.67 44.36 42.09
CA GLY A 3 23.18 43.55 43.19
C GLY A 3 22.02 42.65 43.65
N ARG A 4 22.06 41.37 43.26
CA ARG A 4 21.05 40.31 43.48
C ARG A 4 20.86 39.95 44.97
N ARG A 5 19.67 39.45 45.35
CA ARG A 5 19.40 38.29 46.26
C ARG A 5 18.01 37.71 45.86
N MET A 6 17.85 36.52 45.25
CA MET A 6 17.87 35.13 45.78
C MET A 6 17.22 35.02 47.19
N ARG A 7 16.25 34.13 47.48
CA ARG A 7 16.12 32.67 47.23
C ARG A 7 14.76 32.18 47.86
N PRO A 8 14.50 30.87 48.08
CA PRO A 8 13.85 29.88 47.19
C PRO A 8 12.46 29.40 47.73
N ASN A 9 11.68 28.65 46.95
CA ASN A 9 10.67 27.69 47.43
C ASN A 9 10.37 26.77 46.23
N GLY A 10 10.84 25.52 46.20
CA GLY A 10 10.23 24.40 46.92
C GLY A 10 9.18 23.75 46.01
N LEU A 11 9.60 23.02 44.97
CA LEU A 11 9.44 21.56 44.86
C LEU A 11 8.15 21.00 45.49
N LEU A 12 7.18 20.68 44.61
CA LEU A 12 6.13 19.66 44.76
C LEU A 12 5.64 19.37 43.33
N VAL A 13 6.36 18.60 42.51
CA VAL A 13 6.14 17.15 42.33
C VAL A 13 4.69 16.76 42.64
N SER A 14 3.79 16.97 41.68
CA SER A 14 2.58 16.16 41.59
C SER A 14 2.58 15.51 40.21
N GLN A 15 3.01 14.25 40.22
CA GLN A 15 2.99 13.31 39.11
C GLN A 15 1.56 13.16 38.60
N CYS A 16 1.21 13.89 37.54
CA CYS A 16 0.17 13.43 36.63
C CYS A 16 0.82 12.39 35.70
N LEU A 17 0.88 11.16 36.22
CA LEU A 17 0.91 9.92 35.45
C LEU A 17 -0.33 9.91 34.53
N ILE A 18 -0.28 10.66 33.44
CA ILE A 18 -1.18 10.43 32.32
C ILE A 18 -0.61 9.21 31.63
N TYR A 19 -1.18 8.08 32.04
CA TYR A 19 -1.15 6.79 31.41
C TYR A 19 -0.75 6.87 29.92
N LEU A 20 0.36 6.19 29.61
CA LEU A 20 0.62 5.58 28.32
C LEU A 20 -0.64 4.79 27.93
N VAL A 21 -1.53 5.43 27.19
CA VAL A 21 -2.48 4.71 26.34
C VAL A 21 -1.69 4.41 25.08
N PRO A 22 -1.29 3.15 24.83
CA PRO A 22 -0.88 2.82 23.49
C PRO A 22 -2.13 2.98 22.64
N THR A 23 -2.17 4.00 21.79
CA THR A 23 -3.10 4.07 20.67
C THR A 23 -2.71 2.95 19.70
N PHE A 24 -3.06 1.73 20.07
CA PHE A 24 -3.31 0.66 19.13
C PHE A 24 -4.60 1.00 18.37
N ALA A 25 -4.64 0.54 17.12
CA ALA A 25 -5.75 0.58 16.18
C ALA A 25 -5.85 1.88 15.37
N ALA A 26 -5.73 1.87 14.05
CA ALA A 26 -5.62 0.76 13.12
C ALA A 26 -4.82 1.22 11.90
N ALA A 27 -3.83 0.43 11.48
CA ALA A 27 -3.55 0.34 10.06
C ALA A 27 -4.82 -0.23 9.43
N LEU A 28 -5.72 0.65 8.99
CA LEU A 28 -6.87 0.25 8.19
C LEU A 28 -6.28 -0.43 6.96
N SER A 29 -6.33 -1.76 6.95
CA SER A 29 -6.07 -2.55 5.76
C SER A 29 -6.98 -2.00 4.67
N MET A 30 -6.40 -1.26 3.72
CA MET A 30 -7.15 -0.63 2.63
C MET A 30 -7.79 -1.68 1.70
N CYS A 31 -7.54 -2.96 1.95
CA CYS A 31 -8.18 -4.07 1.28
C CYS A 31 -9.65 -4.27 1.72
N ASN A 32 -10.15 -3.53 2.71
CA ASN A 32 -11.53 -3.68 3.20
C ASN A 32 -12.56 -2.71 2.60
N ASN A 33 -12.18 -1.86 1.63
CA ASN A 33 -13.19 -1.08 0.93
C ASN A 33 -13.89 -1.97 -0.13
N PRO A 34 -15.22 -2.17 -0.06
CA PRO A 34 -15.94 -2.94 -1.05
C PRO A 34 -15.75 -2.33 -2.44
N ALA A 35 -15.43 -3.19 -3.42
CA ALA A 35 -15.38 -2.80 -4.81
C ALA A 35 -16.75 -2.24 -5.25
N PRO A 36 -16.81 -1.15 -6.04
CA PRO A 36 -18.06 -0.72 -6.64
C PRO A 36 -18.58 -1.83 -7.57
N ALA A 37 -19.85 -2.19 -7.38
CA ALA A 37 -20.54 -3.19 -8.14
C ALA A 37 -20.56 -2.87 -9.65
N GLU A 38 -20.26 -3.90 -10.44
CA GLU A 38 -20.56 -4.15 -11.86
C GLU A 38 -20.57 -3.01 -12.88
N SER A 39 -19.76 -3.16 -13.95
CA SER A 39 -20.27 -3.53 -15.28
C SER A 39 -19.12 -3.60 -16.30
N GLY A 40 -18.97 -4.72 -17.02
CA GLY A 40 -18.25 -4.77 -18.30
C GLY A 40 -16.99 -5.64 -18.42
N LYS A 41 -17.18 -6.84 -19.01
CA LYS A 41 -16.34 -7.64 -19.93
C LYS A 41 -14.89 -8.05 -19.58
N LYS A 42 -14.63 -9.35 -19.76
CA LYS A 42 -13.54 -10.20 -19.24
C LYS A 42 -12.42 -10.39 -20.28
N ILE A 43 -11.15 -10.17 -19.91
CA ILE A 43 -9.98 -10.66 -20.66
C ILE A 43 -9.11 -11.46 -19.69
N SER A 44 -8.82 -12.73 -20.02
CA SER A 44 -8.05 -13.67 -19.20
C SER A 44 -6.68 -13.91 -19.81
N VAL A 45 -5.61 -13.66 -19.05
CA VAL A 45 -4.28 -14.22 -19.31
C VAL A 45 -4.03 -15.26 -18.22
N GLN A 46 -3.82 -16.52 -18.61
CA GLN A 46 -3.59 -17.64 -17.70
C GLN A 46 -2.08 -17.76 -17.44
N VAL A 47 -1.67 -17.71 -16.16
CA VAL A 47 -0.36 -18.20 -15.73
C VAL A 47 -0.63 -19.26 -14.66
N SER A 48 -0.34 -20.51 -14.99
CA SER A 48 -0.57 -21.69 -14.15
C SER A 48 0.71 -22.00 -13.35
N ILE A 49 0.66 -21.78 -12.03
CA ILE A 49 1.63 -22.36 -11.09
C ILE A 49 0.90 -23.50 -10.40
N SER A 50 1.25 -24.73 -10.74
CA SER A 50 0.67 -25.95 -10.19
C SER A 50 1.31 -26.28 -8.84
N ARG A 51 0.52 -26.21 -7.76
CA ARG A 51 0.66 -27.08 -6.59
C ARG A 51 -0.72 -27.58 -6.16
N PRO A 52 -0.89 -28.89 -5.90
CA PRO A 52 -2.19 -29.51 -5.73
C PRO A 52 -2.60 -29.52 -4.26
N GLU A 53 -3.74 -28.92 -3.92
CA GLU A 53 -4.85 -29.56 -3.20
C GLU A 53 -5.95 -28.54 -2.88
N SER A 54 -7.18 -29.06 -2.81
CA SER A 54 -8.47 -28.37 -2.70
C SER A 54 -9.05 -27.80 -4.01
N ARG A 55 -10.29 -28.21 -4.28
CA ARG A 55 -11.16 -27.72 -5.35
C ARG A 55 -11.52 -26.25 -5.09
N SER A 56 -10.59 -25.33 -5.23
CA SER A 56 -10.89 -23.91 -5.21
C SER A 56 -11.23 -23.47 -6.64
N ALA A 57 -12.46 -23.00 -6.85
CA ALA A 57 -12.76 -22.16 -8.01
C ALA A 57 -11.61 -21.17 -8.17
N SER A 58 -11.04 -21.06 -9.38
CA SER A 58 -9.87 -20.20 -9.60
C SER A 58 -10.25 -18.75 -9.35
N THR A 59 -10.03 -18.28 -8.12
CA THR A 59 -10.32 -16.92 -7.70
C THR A 59 -9.38 -15.99 -8.46
N ILE A 60 -9.90 -15.30 -9.48
CA ILE A 60 -9.13 -14.33 -10.26
C ILE A 60 -8.97 -13.07 -9.42
N CYS A 61 -7.73 -12.78 -9.04
CA CYS A 61 -7.34 -11.56 -8.34
C CYS A 61 -6.65 -10.59 -9.30
N ARG A 62 -6.86 -9.29 -9.11
CA ARG A 62 -6.28 -8.23 -9.93
C ARG A 62 -5.54 -7.22 -9.05
N ILE A 63 -4.40 -6.77 -9.54
CA ILE A 63 -3.65 -5.63 -9.01
C ILE A 63 -2.95 -4.95 -10.20
N PRO A 64 -2.94 -3.60 -10.28
CA PRO A 64 -2.21 -2.92 -11.35
C PRO A 64 -0.71 -3.17 -11.21
N PHE A 65 -0.03 -3.35 -12.33
CA PHE A 65 1.43 -3.45 -12.39
C PHE A 65 2.00 -2.33 -13.25
N LEU A 66 3.15 -1.79 -12.85
CA LEU A 66 3.91 -0.84 -13.63
C LEU A 66 5.29 -1.41 -13.95
N HIS A 67 5.79 -1.03 -15.13
CA HIS A 67 7.09 -1.45 -15.61
C HIS A 67 8.13 -0.50 -15.05
N GLY A 68 9.02 -1.02 -14.19
CA GLY A 68 10.17 -0.28 -13.67
C GLY A 68 11.42 -0.52 -14.51
N LYS A 69 12.57 -0.09 -14.00
CA LYS A 69 13.85 -0.21 -14.73
C LYS A 69 14.30 -1.66 -14.95
N PHE A 70 14.03 -2.53 -13.98
CA PHE A 70 14.53 -3.91 -13.98
C PHE A 70 13.43 -4.97 -13.90
N THR A 71 12.26 -4.60 -13.38
CA THR A 71 11.19 -5.57 -13.06
C THR A 71 9.83 -4.88 -13.09
N MET A 72 8.78 -5.66 -13.35
CA MET A 72 7.43 -5.22 -13.06
C MET A 72 7.18 -5.27 -11.56
N LYS A 73 6.52 -4.25 -11.03
CA LYS A 73 6.10 -4.22 -9.62
C LYS A 73 4.62 -3.88 -9.51
N PRO A 74 3.92 -4.45 -8.52
CA PRO A 74 2.53 -4.12 -8.23
C PRO A 74 2.41 -2.69 -7.71
N VAL A 75 1.22 -2.12 -7.91
CA VAL A 75 0.82 -0.84 -7.33
C VAL A 75 -0.01 -1.12 -6.08
N GLY A 76 0.54 -0.77 -4.93
CA GLY A 76 -0.02 -1.17 -3.64
C GLY A 76 0.23 -2.65 -3.32
N CYS A 77 -0.49 -3.12 -2.29
CA CYS A 77 -0.34 -4.47 -1.73
C CYS A 77 -1.66 -5.22 -1.58
N CYS A 78 -2.77 -4.64 -2.06
CA CYS A 78 -4.09 -5.25 -2.04
C CYS A 78 -4.43 -5.87 -3.40
N LEU A 79 -4.68 -7.17 -3.39
CA LEU A 79 -5.24 -7.93 -4.50
C LEU A 79 -6.76 -7.85 -4.43
N PHE A 80 -7.36 -7.29 -5.48
CA PHE A 80 -8.82 -7.25 -5.62
C PHE A 80 -9.31 -8.53 -6.26
N CYS A 81 -10.01 -9.37 -5.50
CA CYS A 81 -10.54 -10.62 -6.00
C CYS A 81 -12.07 -10.61 -5.95
N ARG A 82 -12.72 -11.46 -6.76
CA ARG A 82 -14.20 -11.49 -6.84
C ARG A 82 -14.89 -11.81 -5.50
N GLU A 83 -14.27 -12.66 -4.70
CA GLU A 83 -14.88 -13.18 -3.47
C GLU A 83 -14.34 -12.48 -2.23
N MET A 84 -13.01 -12.31 -2.16
CA MET A 84 -12.34 -11.75 -0.99
C MET A 84 -11.04 -11.08 -1.41
N ASN A 85 -10.83 -9.84 -0.97
CA ASN A 85 -9.58 -9.15 -1.19
C ASN A 85 -8.46 -9.84 -0.41
N ARG A 86 -7.30 -9.98 -1.03
CA ARG A 86 -6.11 -10.58 -0.42
C ARG A 86 -5.00 -9.56 -0.33
N THR A 87 -4.02 -9.81 0.53
CA THR A 87 -2.81 -9.01 0.62
C THR A 87 -1.66 -9.74 -0.04
N LEU A 88 -0.75 -8.98 -0.65
CA LEU A 88 0.59 -9.48 -0.95
C LEU A 88 1.35 -9.78 0.34
N GLN A 89 2.35 -10.65 0.24
CA GLN A 89 3.24 -10.97 1.35
C GLN A 89 3.98 -9.71 1.81
N ASP A 90 4.23 -9.59 3.11
CA ASP A 90 5.06 -8.51 3.63
C ASP A 90 6.45 -8.52 2.98
N GLU A 91 7.07 -7.34 2.94
CA GLU A 91 8.34 -7.05 2.26
C GLU A 91 8.31 -7.19 0.72
N THR A 92 7.14 -7.48 0.13
CA THR A 92 7.00 -7.46 -1.34
C THR A 92 7.27 -6.05 -1.88
N PRO A 93 8.18 -5.86 -2.86
CA PRO A 93 8.41 -4.57 -3.49
C PRO A 93 7.18 -4.07 -4.24
N CYS A 94 6.79 -2.82 -4.01
CA CYS A 94 5.59 -2.22 -4.58
C CYS A 94 5.83 -0.75 -4.94
N TYR A 95 4.96 -0.20 -5.79
CA TYR A 95 4.88 1.25 -5.98
C TYR A 95 3.91 1.84 -4.96
N ALA A 96 4.39 2.81 -4.19
CA ALA A 96 3.63 3.52 -3.15
C ALA A 96 2.79 4.65 -3.77
N ILE A 97 2.00 4.31 -4.78
CA ILE A 97 1.04 5.20 -5.44
C ILE A 97 -0.37 4.61 -5.31
N PRO A 98 -1.42 5.44 -5.34
CA PRO A 98 -2.78 4.96 -5.37
C PRO A 98 -3.07 4.11 -6.63
N PRO A 99 -3.77 2.96 -6.50
CA PRO A 99 -4.12 2.12 -7.66
C PRO A 99 -4.89 2.84 -8.77
N HIS A 100 -5.78 3.78 -8.41
CA HIS A 100 -6.55 4.55 -9.39
C HIS A 100 -5.65 5.47 -10.23
N GLU A 101 -4.60 6.03 -9.64
CA GLU A 101 -3.63 6.87 -10.34
C GLU A 101 -2.84 6.05 -11.35
N ALA A 102 -2.43 4.83 -10.96
CA ALA A 102 -1.75 3.91 -11.87
C ALA A 102 -2.62 3.50 -13.07
N LEU A 103 -3.92 3.30 -12.87
CA LEU A 103 -4.86 2.99 -13.96
C LEU A 103 -5.06 4.17 -14.92
N GLN A 104 -4.84 5.39 -14.46
CA GLN A 104 -4.96 6.61 -15.27
C GLN A 104 -3.63 7.01 -15.94
N MET A 105 -2.52 6.32 -15.64
CA MET A 105 -1.25 6.61 -16.27
C MET A 105 -1.32 6.41 -17.78
N LYS A 106 -0.82 7.41 -18.52
CA LYS A 106 -0.69 7.31 -19.97
C LYS A 106 0.26 6.16 -20.33
N LEU A 107 -0.17 5.37 -21.31
CA LEU A 107 0.60 4.23 -21.81
C LEU A 107 2.00 4.67 -22.26
N ARG A 108 3.04 3.96 -21.79
CA ARG A 108 4.46 4.22 -22.09
C ARG A 108 4.91 5.66 -21.81
N ALA A 109 4.26 6.32 -20.85
CA ALA A 109 4.69 7.62 -20.37
C ALA A 109 5.53 7.40 -19.09
N PRO A 110 6.86 7.50 -19.17
CA PRO A 110 7.73 7.33 -18.02
C PRO A 110 7.52 8.48 -17.03
N ARG A 111 7.46 8.14 -15.74
CA ARG A 111 7.40 9.11 -14.64
C ARG A 111 8.17 8.61 -13.43
N SER A 112 8.48 9.53 -12.51
CA SER A 112 9.06 9.15 -11.22
C SER A 112 7.99 8.49 -10.34
N CYS A 113 8.29 7.31 -9.83
CA CYS A 113 7.38 6.51 -9.02
C CYS A 113 8.03 6.18 -7.66
N PRO A 114 7.36 6.48 -6.53
CA PRO A 114 7.86 6.14 -5.22
C PRO A 114 7.87 4.62 -5.01
N LEU A 115 8.99 4.12 -4.52
CA LEU A 115 9.18 2.71 -4.17
C LEU A 115 8.79 2.46 -2.72
N GLY A 116 8.18 1.31 -2.49
CA GLY A 116 7.76 0.86 -1.17
C GLY A 116 7.92 -0.64 -0.97
N LEU A 117 7.60 -1.06 0.24
CA LEU A 117 7.51 -2.46 0.65
C LEU A 117 6.13 -2.72 1.27
N CYS A 118 5.58 -3.89 1.01
CA CYS A 118 4.32 -4.29 1.63
C CYS A 118 4.49 -4.52 3.12
N GLU A 119 3.57 -3.96 3.90
CA GLU A 119 3.47 -4.19 5.33
C GLU A 119 1.98 -4.17 5.69
N ASN A 120 1.45 -5.30 6.14
CA ASN A 120 0.05 -5.46 6.54
C ASN A 120 -0.95 -5.04 5.44
N GLY A 121 -0.64 -5.36 4.18
CA GLY A 121 -1.47 -5.02 3.01
C GLY A 121 -1.38 -3.57 2.55
N VAL A 122 -0.46 -2.78 3.11
CA VAL A 122 -0.20 -1.39 2.71
C VAL A 122 1.21 -1.28 2.11
N CYS A 123 1.34 -0.54 1.01
CA CYS A 123 2.66 -0.25 0.44
C CYS A 123 3.30 0.92 1.19
N LYS A 124 4.27 0.64 2.06
CA LYS A 124 5.00 1.65 2.83
C LYS A 124 6.13 2.25 2.01
N PRO A 125 6.17 3.57 1.79
CA PRO A 125 7.22 4.19 1.01
C PRO A 125 8.58 4.07 1.69
N THR A 126 9.61 3.76 0.91
CA THR A 126 11.01 3.64 1.37
C THR A 126 11.83 4.93 1.22
N GLY A 127 11.24 5.99 0.64
CA GLY A 127 11.94 7.22 0.27
C GLY A 127 12.75 7.13 -1.03
N LYS A 128 12.78 5.95 -1.67
CA LYS A 128 13.43 5.73 -2.96
C LYS A 128 12.44 5.93 -4.11
N TYR A 129 12.97 6.28 -5.29
CA TYR A 129 12.19 6.47 -6.50
C TYR A 129 12.85 5.75 -7.66
N GLU A 130 12.05 5.28 -8.61
CA GLU A 130 12.53 4.85 -9.92
C GLU A 130 11.64 5.38 -11.04
N ILE A 131 12.16 5.37 -12.26
CA ILE A 131 11.33 5.63 -13.43
C ILE A 131 10.45 4.41 -13.67
N CYS A 132 9.13 4.64 -13.72
CA CYS A 132 8.17 3.61 -14.05
C CYS A 132 7.17 4.09 -15.11
N GLU A 133 6.58 3.15 -15.83
CA GLU A 133 5.59 3.41 -16.87
C GLU A 133 4.46 2.37 -16.88
N SER A 134 3.30 2.78 -17.36
CA SER A 134 2.23 1.84 -17.66
C SER A 134 2.52 1.17 -18.99
N ILE A 135 2.60 -0.16 -18.99
CA ILE A 135 2.67 -0.97 -20.23
C ILE A 135 1.35 -1.68 -20.54
N ALA A 136 0.35 -1.51 -19.66
CA ALA A 136 -0.97 -2.09 -19.86
C ALA A 136 -1.68 -1.30 -20.97
N THR A 137 -1.82 -1.91 -22.14
CA THR A 137 -2.74 -1.42 -23.16
C THR A 137 -4.14 -1.48 -22.58
N ILE A 138 -4.68 -0.34 -22.16
CA ILE A 138 -6.11 -0.17 -21.99
C ILE A 138 -6.70 -0.31 -23.39
N LYS A 139 -6.99 -1.54 -23.80
CA LYS A 139 -7.80 -1.79 -24.97
C LYS A 139 -9.18 -1.27 -24.58
N LYS A 140 -9.52 -0.04 -24.97
CA LYS A 140 -10.89 0.48 -24.88
C LYS A 140 -11.77 -0.56 -25.56
N MET A 141 -12.54 -1.29 -24.77
CA MET A 141 -13.62 -2.18 -25.23
C MET A 141 -14.92 -1.43 -25.20
#